data_AF-W3A2F5-F1
#
_entry.id   AF-W3A2F5-F1
#
_cell.length_a   1.000
_cell.length_b   1.000
_cell.length_c   1.000
_cell.angle_alpha   90.00
_cell.angle_beta   90.00
_cell.angle_gamma   90.00
#
_symmetry.space_group_name_H-M   'P 1'
#
loop_
_entity.id
_entity.type
_entity.pdbx_description
1 polymer ?
#
loop_
_entity_poly.entity_id
_entity_poly.type
_entity_poly.pdbx_seq_one_letter_code
_entity_poly.pdbx_strand_id
1 'polypeptide(L)'
;MITLVALQELIPLQDPSEGWKANYGFWIRIVILAFVVGHTVMGQAKVMIDGVVISTARQILLSACAAVMFFFGAVAITALVIFPVPFCVLTMAPVFYTFLIIAVRLIVGRHVLHEMIVHSDQLIRFICFVCAQVSLACIYPSYESLFRIVQGTQYQMLVIILLPMIKVAVKNMLLRCTAHMEDMVPEAVIFTVDFFNTLYVATCMQSASSVVAVIAIMVTDLLQTCVMLYGLHRRIAMIRPKLQEITNIPSDRNCVLTMVSALCKDADKFSRQIRHGIRIRSCLLHCSAETNKIHLQFLRKNFAESHRVVESDNATGLVLDRAGSRTNTCNLRLLCTRNRRDSIMPILPSARGPTSENTITHQDSQTKRSTILIETLEVLFTTECIVVAAYLEAFVPLFYCNYMFLMVHLPSAQYHTEMAGVTHDNVGSTVRPVWIFGLLQVVSFVFLVLLIKRNLGMQALYQLGFVLETQMALVQGKLIMWMVVTFCFRVVHFGMDFTYKFDWIK
;
A
#
# COMPACT_ATOMS: atom_id res chain seq x y z
N MET A 1 10.74 6.71 14.76
CA MET A 1 11.01 6.87 13.32
C MET A 1 11.89 8.10 13.04
N ILE A 2 11.40 9.34 13.19
CA ILE A 2 12.16 10.57 12.89
C ILE A 2 13.51 10.60 13.62
N THR A 3 13.53 10.24 14.91
CA THR A 3 14.76 10.16 15.71
C THR A 3 15.75 9.15 15.16
N LEU A 4 15.30 7.99 14.67
CA LEU A 4 16.19 6.96 14.11
C LEU A 4 16.85 7.48 12.82
N VAL A 5 16.07 8.12 11.95
CA VAL A 5 16.58 8.77 10.73
C VAL A 5 17.60 9.83 11.09
N ALA A 6 17.27 10.74 12.03
CA ALA A 6 18.19 11.78 12.45
C ALA A 6 19.49 11.22 13.06
N LEU A 7 19.39 10.18 13.90
CA LEU A 7 20.54 9.49 14.49
C LEU A 7 21.41 8.81 13.43
N GLN A 8 20.79 8.19 12.42
CA GLN A 8 21.52 7.59 11.31
C GLN A 8 22.26 8.66 10.50
N GLU A 9 21.66 9.82 10.32
CA GLU A 9 22.25 10.91 9.54
C GLU A 9 23.37 11.67 10.27
N LEU A 10 23.35 11.64 11.60
CA LEU A 10 24.46 12.10 12.44
C LEU A 10 25.73 11.26 12.29
N ILE A 11 25.64 10.03 11.76
CA ILE A 11 26.81 9.20 11.48
C ILE A 11 27.60 9.86 10.33
N PRO A 12 28.83 10.31 10.56
CA PRO A 12 29.61 11.01 9.54
C PRO A 12 29.98 10.07 8.40
N LEU A 13 29.77 10.52 7.18
CA LEU A 13 30.27 9.86 5.98
C LEU A 13 31.68 10.38 5.64
N GLN A 14 32.52 9.52 5.07
CA GLN A 14 33.88 9.85 4.61
C GLN A 14 33.88 10.02 3.09
N ASP A 15 35.00 10.45 2.50
CA ASP A 15 35.09 10.54 1.06
C ASP A 15 35.08 9.12 0.43
N PRO A 16 34.17 8.82 -0.51
CA PRO A 16 34.12 7.51 -1.16
C PRO A 16 35.42 7.16 -1.90
N SER A 17 36.21 8.14 -2.35
CA SER A 17 37.48 7.93 -3.05
C SER A 17 38.61 7.41 -2.15
N GLU A 18 38.48 7.55 -0.83
CA GLU A 18 39.44 6.97 0.15
C GLU A 18 39.30 5.44 0.28
N GLY A 19 38.34 4.84 -0.43
CA GLY A 19 38.13 3.41 -0.48
C GLY A 19 37.36 2.85 0.71
N TRP A 20 37.01 1.57 0.61
CA TRP A 20 36.07 0.92 1.54
C TRP A 20 36.58 0.84 2.99
N LYS A 21 37.90 0.87 3.22
CA LYS A 21 38.49 0.77 4.57
C LYS A 21 38.33 2.05 5.38
N ALA A 22 38.41 3.21 4.73
CA ALA A 22 38.27 4.50 5.39
C ALA A 22 36.81 4.84 5.73
N ASN A 23 35.86 4.28 4.98
CA ASN A 23 34.44 4.61 5.02
C ASN A 23 33.65 3.86 6.11
N TYR A 24 34.03 4.02 7.39
CA TYR A 24 33.33 3.37 8.51
C TYR A 24 31.87 3.80 8.66
N GLY A 25 31.55 5.06 8.39
CA GLY A 25 30.18 5.59 8.52
C GLY A 25 29.20 4.93 7.56
N PHE A 26 29.66 4.66 6.34
CA PHE A 26 28.91 3.89 5.34
C PHE A 26 28.57 2.49 5.84
N TRP A 27 29.54 1.79 6.43
CA TRP A 27 29.34 0.45 6.96
C TRP A 27 28.35 0.39 8.11
N ILE A 28 28.40 1.34 9.04
CA ILE A 28 27.42 1.43 10.13
C ILE A 28 26.00 1.64 9.56
N ARG A 29 25.85 2.55 8.59
CA ARG A 29 24.57 2.79 7.91
C ARG A 29 24.07 1.54 7.17
N ILE A 30 24.96 0.77 6.53
CA ILE A 30 24.62 -0.51 5.90
C ILE A 30 24.11 -1.54 6.90
N VAL A 31 24.73 -1.65 8.09
CA VAL A 31 24.28 -2.59 9.14
C VAL A 31 22.90 -2.19 9.64
N ILE A 32 22.66 -0.90 9.88
CA ILE A 32 21.35 -0.37 10.28
C ILE A 32 20.30 -0.68 9.20
N LEU A 33 20.61 -0.41 7.92
CA LEU A 33 19.73 -0.73 6.79
C LEU A 33 19.39 -2.23 6.76
N ALA A 34 20.40 -3.10 6.80
CA ALA A 34 20.23 -4.55 6.75
C ALA A 34 19.39 -5.07 7.93
N PHE A 35 19.62 -4.53 9.14
CA PHE A 35 18.83 -4.86 10.32
C PHE A 35 17.37 -4.45 10.15
N VAL A 36 17.11 -3.20 9.74
CA VAL A 36 15.75 -2.67 9.55
C VAL A 36 14.99 -3.46 8.48
N VAL A 37 15.62 -3.69 7.32
CA VAL A 37 15.01 -4.47 6.23
C VAL A 37 14.71 -5.89 6.70
N GLY A 38 15.67 -6.56 7.34
CA GLY A 38 15.49 -7.92 7.85
C GLY A 38 14.40 -8.01 8.90
N HIS A 39 14.31 -7.02 9.79
CA HIS A 39 13.27 -6.96 10.82
C HIS A 39 11.89 -6.76 10.20
N THR A 40 11.74 -5.83 9.25
CA THR A 40 10.46 -5.54 8.61
C THR A 40 9.98 -6.70 7.73
N VAL A 41 10.85 -7.27 6.90
CA VAL A 41 10.52 -8.43 6.05
C VAL A 41 10.09 -9.62 6.91
N MET A 42 10.77 -9.87 8.03
CA MET A 42 10.39 -10.96 8.93
C MET A 42 9.10 -10.68 9.69
N GLY A 43 8.81 -9.41 10.01
CA GLY A 43 7.52 -9.01 10.55
C GLY A 43 6.36 -9.29 9.58
N GLN A 44 6.56 -8.98 8.29
CA GLN A 44 5.58 -9.28 7.24
C GLN A 44 5.39 -10.79 7.04
N ALA A 45 6.48 -11.56 7.06
CA ALA A 45 6.42 -13.02 6.88
C ALA A 45 5.55 -13.71 7.96
N LYS A 46 5.62 -13.26 9.23
CA LYS A 46 4.77 -13.79 10.31
C LYS A 46 3.27 -13.58 10.08
N VAL A 47 2.92 -12.53 9.34
CA VAL A 47 1.52 -12.16 9.10
C VAL A 47 1.00 -12.77 7.81
N MET A 48 1.86 -12.93 6.79
CA MET A 48 1.47 -13.43 5.47
C MET A 48 1.58 -14.95 5.31
N ILE A 49 2.32 -15.65 6.18
CA ILE A 49 2.52 -17.10 6.12
C ILE A 49 1.99 -17.72 7.41
N ASP A 50 0.97 -18.56 7.27
CA ASP A 50 0.39 -19.32 8.37
C ASP A 50 1.43 -20.33 8.91
N GLY A 51 1.42 -20.55 10.23
CA GLY A 51 2.37 -21.45 10.90
C GLY A 51 3.72 -20.82 11.28
N VAL A 52 4.05 -19.62 10.78
CA VAL A 52 5.29 -18.91 11.15
C VAL A 52 5.13 -18.18 12.48
N VAL A 53 5.33 -18.90 13.58
CA VAL A 53 5.32 -18.31 14.93
C VAL A 53 6.74 -18.06 15.41
N ILE A 54 7.16 -16.81 15.36
CA ILE A 54 8.49 -16.37 15.82
C ILE A 54 8.29 -15.30 16.92
N SER A 55 8.90 -15.49 18.08
CA SER A 55 8.93 -14.47 19.15
C SER A 55 9.66 -13.20 18.69
N THR A 56 9.27 -12.03 19.21
CA THR A 56 9.91 -10.75 18.89
C THR A 56 11.41 -10.75 19.20
N ALA A 57 11.82 -11.36 20.31
CA ALA A 57 13.23 -11.49 20.66
C ALA A 57 14.03 -12.32 19.62
N ARG A 58 13.43 -13.42 19.12
CA ARG A 58 14.04 -14.24 18.07
C ARG A 58 14.11 -13.51 16.74
N GLN A 59 13.10 -12.71 16.40
CA GLN A 59 13.12 -11.86 15.20
C GLN A 59 14.24 -10.82 15.28
N ILE A 60 14.39 -10.12 16.40
CA ILE A 60 15.48 -9.14 16.59
C ILE A 60 16.84 -9.82 16.46
N LEU A 61 17.04 -10.96 17.14
CA LEU A 61 18.28 -11.72 17.07
C LEU A 61 18.59 -12.18 15.64
N LEU A 62 17.57 -12.64 14.91
CA LEU A 62 17.68 -13.05 13.52
C LEU A 62 18.07 -11.92 12.60
N SER A 63 17.42 -10.76 12.72
CA SER A 63 17.72 -9.58 11.93
C SER A 63 19.13 -9.05 12.23
N ALA A 64 19.57 -9.10 13.50
CA ALA A 64 20.93 -8.73 13.89
C ALA A 64 21.97 -9.70 13.30
N CYS A 65 21.72 -11.01 13.39
CA CYS A 65 22.59 -12.03 12.80
C CYS A 65 22.70 -11.86 11.27
N ALA A 66 21.58 -11.66 10.58
CA ALA A 66 21.55 -11.41 9.15
C ALA A 66 22.33 -10.14 8.77
N ALA A 67 22.18 -9.05 9.53
CA ALA A 67 22.91 -7.81 9.31
C ALA A 67 24.43 -7.96 9.48
N VAL A 68 24.88 -8.71 10.49
CA VAL A 68 26.30 -8.99 10.72
C VAL A 68 26.88 -9.86 9.61
N MET A 69 26.19 -10.94 9.21
CA MET A 69 26.62 -11.78 8.09
C MET A 69 26.68 -10.99 6.79
N PHE A 70 25.67 -10.16 6.53
CA PHE A 70 25.63 -9.27 5.37
C PHE A 70 26.78 -8.27 5.37
N PHE A 71 27.12 -7.68 6.52
CA PHE A 71 28.27 -6.78 6.63
C PHE A 71 29.57 -7.44 6.20
N PHE A 72 29.90 -8.62 6.75
CA PHE A 72 31.12 -9.33 6.35
C PHE A 72 31.11 -9.74 4.88
N GLY A 73 29.96 -10.20 4.37
CA GLY A 73 29.81 -10.53 2.95
C GLY A 73 29.96 -9.32 2.03
N ALA A 74 29.34 -8.18 2.40
CA ALA A 74 29.43 -6.94 1.65
C ALA A 74 30.86 -6.38 1.65
N VAL A 75 31.55 -6.40 2.80
CA VAL A 75 32.97 -6.03 2.89
C VAL A 75 33.81 -6.91 1.96
N ALA A 76 33.62 -8.23 1.99
CA ALA A 76 34.34 -9.15 1.10
C ALA A 76 34.10 -8.84 -0.38
N ILE A 77 32.84 -8.60 -0.78
CA ILE A 77 32.52 -8.24 -2.18
C ILE A 77 33.14 -6.89 -2.56
N THR A 78 33.05 -5.86 -1.70
CA THR A 78 33.67 -4.55 -1.98
C THR A 78 35.19 -4.63 -2.06
N ALA A 79 35.81 -5.54 -1.31
CA ALA A 79 37.25 -5.76 -1.36
C ALA A 79 37.70 -6.47 -2.64
N LEU A 80 36.81 -7.24 -3.29
CA LEU A 80 37.10 -8.00 -4.51
C LEU A 80 36.71 -7.27 -5.80
N VAL A 81 35.70 -6.40 -5.76
CA VAL A 81 35.13 -5.76 -6.95
C VAL A 81 35.58 -4.31 -7.06
N ILE A 82 34.85 -3.39 -6.43
CA ILE A 82 35.13 -1.96 -6.44
C ILE A 82 34.30 -1.28 -5.34
N PHE A 83 34.72 -0.08 -4.92
CA PHE A 83 34.00 0.73 -3.95
C PHE A 83 33.95 2.19 -4.40
N PRO A 84 32.81 2.88 -4.25
CA PRO A 84 31.45 2.37 -4.06
C PRO A 84 30.96 1.36 -5.10
N VAL A 85 30.12 0.41 -4.67
CA VAL A 85 29.51 -0.58 -5.58
C VAL A 85 28.36 0.08 -6.34
N PRO A 86 28.33 0.00 -7.68
CA PRO A 86 27.21 0.49 -8.48
C PRO A 86 25.88 -0.10 -8.04
N PHE A 87 24.87 0.75 -7.87
CA PHE A 87 23.53 0.38 -7.44
C PHE A 87 23.55 -0.55 -6.21
N CYS A 88 24.37 -0.25 -5.20
CA CYS A 88 24.70 -1.14 -4.08
C CYS A 88 23.47 -1.80 -3.44
N VAL A 89 22.40 -1.03 -3.20
CA VAL A 89 21.16 -1.55 -2.62
C VAL A 89 20.51 -2.62 -3.50
N LEU A 90 20.53 -2.47 -4.83
CA LEU A 90 19.95 -3.41 -5.78
C LEU A 90 20.86 -4.62 -6.02
N THR A 91 22.16 -4.37 -6.24
CA THR A 91 23.15 -5.41 -6.53
C THR A 91 23.41 -6.32 -5.33
N MET A 92 23.36 -5.77 -4.12
CA MET A 92 23.56 -6.53 -2.87
C MET A 92 22.26 -7.12 -2.30
N ALA A 93 21.08 -6.78 -2.84
CA ALA A 93 19.81 -7.33 -2.34
C ALA A 93 19.77 -8.87 -2.35
N PRO A 94 20.19 -9.58 -3.43
CA PRO A 94 20.21 -11.04 -3.43
C PRO A 94 21.12 -11.61 -2.34
N VAL A 95 22.28 -10.99 -2.13
CA VAL A 95 23.25 -11.38 -1.10
C VAL A 95 22.66 -11.18 0.30
N PHE A 96 21.95 -10.08 0.53
CA PHE A 96 21.25 -9.86 1.80
C PHE A 96 20.19 -10.93 2.05
N TYR A 97 19.34 -11.25 1.06
CA TYR A 97 18.28 -12.23 1.24
C TYR A 97 18.81 -13.66 1.42
N THR A 98 19.94 -14.03 0.81
CA THR A 98 20.59 -15.33 1.09
C THR A 98 21.07 -15.42 2.53
N PHE A 99 21.73 -14.37 3.06
CA PHE A 99 22.11 -14.32 4.47
C PHE A 99 20.91 -14.30 5.42
N LEU A 100 19.80 -13.66 5.04
CA LEU A 100 18.57 -13.70 5.82
C LEU A 100 18.02 -15.14 5.91
N ILE A 101 18.00 -15.88 4.81
CA ILE A 101 17.57 -17.30 4.80
C ILE A 101 18.50 -18.15 5.66
N ILE A 102 19.82 -17.91 5.61
CA ILE A 102 20.79 -18.60 6.48
C ILE A 102 20.51 -18.27 7.95
N ALA A 103 20.24 -17.01 8.30
CA ALA A 103 19.92 -16.60 9.67
C ALA A 103 18.64 -17.27 10.19
N VAL A 104 17.58 -17.35 9.36
CA VAL A 104 16.35 -18.08 9.66
C VAL A 104 16.67 -19.53 10.01
N ARG A 105 17.48 -20.19 9.18
CA ARG A 105 17.88 -21.60 9.37
C ARG A 105 18.67 -21.79 10.67
N LEU A 106 19.56 -20.87 11.02
CA LEU A 106 20.42 -20.98 12.21
C LEU A 106 19.67 -20.72 13.52
N ILE A 107 18.80 -19.69 13.57
CA ILE A 107 18.20 -19.22 14.82
C ILE A 107 16.85 -19.87 15.11
N VAL A 108 16.02 -20.03 14.09
CA VAL A 108 14.67 -20.58 14.25
C VAL A 108 14.67 -22.10 14.01
N GLY A 109 15.65 -22.58 13.23
CA GLY A 109 15.83 -24.00 12.95
C GLY A 109 15.07 -24.45 11.70
N ARG A 110 15.33 -25.71 11.30
CA ARG A 110 14.75 -26.30 10.07
C ARG A 110 13.23 -26.44 10.12
N HIS A 111 12.64 -26.53 11.31
CA HIS A 111 11.20 -26.70 11.48
C HIS A 111 10.40 -25.57 10.85
N VAL A 112 10.71 -24.31 11.15
CA VAL A 112 9.96 -23.17 10.59
C VAL A 112 10.21 -23.01 9.10
N LEU A 113 11.42 -23.31 8.62
CA LEU A 113 11.69 -23.35 7.18
C LEU A 113 10.84 -24.42 6.49
N HIS A 114 10.69 -25.59 7.13
CA HIS A 114 9.83 -26.65 6.63
C HIS A 114 8.36 -26.22 6.62
N GLU A 115 7.86 -25.59 7.69
CA GLU A 115 6.50 -25.03 7.73
C GLU A 115 6.24 -24.00 6.62
N MET A 116 7.21 -23.11 6.36
CA MET A 116 7.13 -22.16 5.24
C MET A 116 7.08 -22.87 3.88
N ILE A 117 7.83 -23.96 3.73
CA ILE A 117 7.84 -24.77 2.50
C ILE A 117 6.54 -25.58 2.35
N VAL A 118 5.98 -26.10 3.45
CA VAL A 118 4.68 -26.79 3.46
C VAL A 118 3.57 -25.84 3.00
N HIS A 119 3.61 -24.57 3.42
CA HIS A 119 2.72 -23.52 2.93
C HIS A 119 3.26 -22.85 1.65
N SER A 120 3.67 -23.65 0.66
CA SER A 120 4.36 -23.18 -0.55
C SER A 120 3.61 -22.08 -1.32
N ASP A 121 2.28 -22.15 -1.39
CA ASP A 121 1.47 -21.14 -2.08
C ASP A 121 1.55 -19.76 -1.40
N GLN A 122 1.53 -19.73 -0.07
CA GLN A 122 1.66 -18.48 0.71
C GLN A 122 3.09 -17.95 0.62
N LEU A 123 4.08 -18.84 0.68
CA LEU A 123 5.49 -18.49 0.53
C LEU A 123 5.77 -17.87 -0.86
N ILE A 124 5.26 -18.45 -1.94
CA ILE A 124 5.42 -17.89 -3.30
C ILE A 124 4.80 -16.48 -3.37
N ARG A 125 3.61 -16.28 -2.81
CA ARG A 125 2.96 -14.97 -2.78
C ARG A 125 3.74 -13.95 -1.97
N PHE A 126 4.29 -14.38 -0.83
CA PHE A 126 5.16 -13.55 0.00
C PHE A 126 6.44 -13.17 -0.75
N ILE A 127 7.09 -14.11 -1.43
CA ILE A 127 8.27 -13.83 -2.27
C ILE A 127 7.91 -12.85 -3.38
N CYS A 128 6.80 -13.07 -4.11
CA CYS A 128 6.31 -12.13 -5.12
C CYS A 128 6.04 -10.74 -4.54
N PHE A 129 5.49 -10.66 -3.32
CA PHE A 129 5.27 -9.41 -2.61
C PHE A 129 6.59 -8.69 -2.28
N VAL A 130 7.58 -9.39 -1.73
CA VAL A 130 8.92 -8.84 -1.44
C VAL A 130 9.62 -8.41 -2.74
N CYS A 131 9.58 -9.21 -3.81
CA CYS A 131 10.13 -8.84 -5.11
C CYS A 131 9.44 -7.60 -5.70
N ALA A 132 8.11 -7.50 -5.58
CA ALA A 132 7.36 -6.32 -5.97
C ALA A 132 7.78 -5.09 -5.16
N GLN A 133 8.03 -5.24 -3.86
CA GLN A 133 8.55 -4.16 -3.01
C GLN A 133 9.97 -3.72 -3.41
N VAL A 134 10.87 -4.67 -3.68
CA VAL A 134 12.24 -4.38 -4.13
C VAL A 134 12.25 -3.70 -5.52
N SER A 135 11.30 -4.01 -6.41
CA SER A 135 11.26 -3.36 -7.73
C SER A 135 10.93 -1.87 -7.67
N LEU A 136 10.18 -1.38 -6.66
CA LEU A 136 9.97 0.06 -6.45
C LEU A 136 11.28 0.82 -6.24
N ALA A 137 12.22 0.16 -5.56
CA ALA A 137 13.57 0.66 -5.31
C ALA A 137 14.40 0.82 -6.60
N CYS A 138 13.91 0.31 -7.74
CA CYS A 138 14.47 0.56 -9.08
C CYS A 138 13.58 1.51 -9.88
N ILE A 139 12.26 1.30 -9.89
CA ILE A 139 11.29 2.06 -10.71
C ILE A 139 11.34 3.55 -10.39
N TYR A 140 11.30 3.93 -9.12
CA TYR A 140 11.21 5.34 -8.73
C TYR A 140 12.52 6.12 -8.94
N PRO A 141 13.71 5.63 -8.54
CA PRO A 141 14.96 6.28 -8.91
C PRO A 141 15.15 6.39 -10.43
N SER A 142 14.74 5.37 -11.19
CA SER A 142 14.83 5.42 -12.66
C SER A 142 13.93 6.53 -13.23
N TYR A 143 12.71 6.66 -12.70
CA TYR A 143 11.81 7.76 -13.05
C TYR A 143 12.43 9.13 -12.71
N GLU A 144 13.04 9.26 -11.53
CA GLU A 144 13.68 10.50 -11.10
C GLU A 144 14.83 10.89 -12.04
N SER A 145 15.69 9.94 -12.38
CA SER A 145 16.76 10.16 -13.35
C SER A 145 16.20 10.58 -14.71
N LEU A 146 15.14 9.92 -15.18
CA LEU A 146 14.48 10.29 -16.42
C LEU A 146 13.95 11.73 -16.36
N PHE A 147 13.32 12.12 -15.25
CA PHE A 147 12.83 13.48 -15.03
C PHE A 147 13.94 14.53 -15.08
N ARG A 148 15.09 14.25 -14.45
CA ARG A 148 16.27 15.13 -14.49
C ARG A 148 16.85 15.27 -15.91
N ILE A 149 16.89 14.18 -16.68
CA ILE A 149 17.41 14.19 -18.06
C ILE A 149 16.51 15.03 -18.99
N VAL A 150 15.18 14.92 -18.87
CA VAL A 150 14.25 15.65 -19.73
C VAL A 150 13.99 17.09 -19.29
N GLN A 151 14.59 17.52 -18.18
CA GLN A 151 14.38 18.84 -17.59
C GLN A 151 14.74 19.95 -18.59
N GLY A 152 13.82 20.87 -18.85
CA GLY A 152 14.00 21.94 -19.83
C GLY A 152 13.71 21.55 -21.29
N THR A 153 13.35 20.29 -21.56
CA THR A 153 12.92 19.83 -22.88
C THR A 153 11.39 19.81 -23.01
N GLN A 154 10.88 19.69 -24.24
CA GLN A 154 9.43 19.56 -24.50
C GLN A 154 8.81 18.28 -23.91
N TYR A 155 9.62 17.25 -23.63
CA TYR A 155 9.17 15.97 -23.10
C TYR A 155 8.91 15.98 -21.59
N GLN A 156 9.28 17.05 -20.88
CA GLN A 156 9.11 17.16 -19.43
C GLN A 156 7.64 16.97 -18.99
N MET A 157 6.69 17.50 -19.76
CA MET A 157 5.26 17.34 -19.47
C MET A 157 4.78 15.89 -19.59
N LEU A 158 5.31 15.12 -20.56
CA LEU A 158 4.97 13.71 -20.72
C LEU A 158 5.48 12.88 -19.53
N VAL A 159 6.67 13.19 -19.04
CA VAL A 159 7.23 12.51 -17.85
C VAL A 159 6.41 12.81 -16.60
N ILE A 160 5.90 14.04 -16.43
CA ILE A 160 4.99 14.36 -15.31
C ILE A 160 3.72 13.48 -15.35
N ILE A 161 3.16 13.22 -16.53
CA ILE A 161 1.97 12.36 -16.71
C ILE A 161 2.32 10.86 -16.55
N LEU A 162 3.57 10.47 -16.79
CA LEU A 162 4.04 9.11 -16.60
C LEU A 162 4.01 8.68 -15.12
N LEU A 163 4.31 9.57 -14.19
CA LEU A 163 4.34 9.25 -12.76
C LEU A 163 3.00 8.72 -12.20
N PRO A 164 1.85 9.35 -12.47
CA PRO A 164 0.54 8.79 -12.15
C PRO A 164 0.31 7.40 -12.76
N MET A 165 0.77 7.16 -13.99
CA MET A 165 0.64 5.85 -14.63
C MET A 165 1.49 4.79 -13.93
N ILE A 166 2.71 5.16 -13.50
CA ILE A 166 3.57 4.30 -12.68
C ILE A 166 2.88 3.99 -11.33
N LYS A 167 2.35 5.01 -10.63
CA LYS A 167 1.60 4.84 -9.37
C LYS A 167 0.50 3.78 -9.53
N VAL A 168 -0.31 3.89 -10.59
CA VAL A 168 -1.38 2.93 -10.91
C VAL A 168 -0.82 1.53 -11.19
N ALA A 169 0.23 1.41 -12.01
CA ALA A 169 0.82 0.13 -12.36
C ALA A 169 1.39 -0.60 -11.12
N VAL A 170 2.10 0.11 -10.26
CA VAL A 170 2.70 -0.43 -9.04
C VAL A 170 1.63 -0.81 -8.01
N LYS A 171 0.57 -0.01 -7.83
CA LYS A 171 -0.58 -0.40 -6.99
C LYS A 171 -1.18 -1.71 -7.49
N ASN A 172 -1.43 -1.83 -8.79
CA ASN A 172 -1.98 -3.04 -9.39
C ASN A 172 -1.06 -4.26 -9.24
N MET A 173 0.26 -4.07 -9.30
CA MET A 173 1.25 -5.13 -9.07
C MET A 173 1.16 -5.65 -7.63
N LEU A 174 1.25 -4.76 -6.62
CA LEU A 174 1.21 -5.15 -5.21
C LEU A 174 -0.14 -5.74 -4.79
N LEU A 175 -1.25 -5.22 -5.33
CA LEU A 175 -2.59 -5.76 -5.10
C LEU A 175 -2.75 -7.22 -5.53
N ARG A 176 -2.10 -7.62 -6.63
CA ARG A 176 -2.11 -9.02 -7.08
C ARG A 176 -1.40 -9.92 -6.06
N CYS A 177 -0.32 -9.44 -5.46
CA CYS A 177 0.42 -10.18 -4.43
C CYS A 177 -0.38 -10.30 -3.13
N THR A 178 -1.19 -9.30 -2.79
CA THR A 178 -1.97 -9.26 -1.53
C THR A 178 -3.44 -9.62 -1.68
N ALA A 179 -3.87 -10.16 -2.82
CA ALA A 179 -5.27 -10.46 -3.12
C ALA A 179 -5.96 -11.42 -2.12
N HIS A 180 -5.20 -12.15 -1.31
CA HIS A 180 -5.71 -13.09 -0.29
C HIS A 180 -5.87 -12.46 1.11
N MET A 181 -5.33 -11.25 1.32
CA MET A 181 -5.35 -10.52 2.57
C MET A 181 -5.85 -9.10 2.33
N GLU A 182 -7.15 -8.99 2.05
CA GLU A 182 -7.80 -7.71 1.73
C GLU A 182 -7.60 -6.66 2.83
N ASP A 183 -7.70 -7.04 4.11
CA ASP A 183 -7.51 -6.10 5.24
C ASP A 183 -6.06 -5.61 5.41
N MET A 184 -5.09 -6.26 4.76
CA MET A 184 -3.72 -5.78 4.73
C MET A 184 -3.47 -4.78 3.59
N VAL A 185 -4.39 -4.63 2.63
CA VAL A 185 -4.16 -3.76 1.46
C VAL A 185 -3.78 -2.32 1.83
N PRO A 186 -4.43 -1.64 2.80
CA PRO A 186 -4.01 -0.30 3.21
C PRO A 186 -2.54 -0.25 3.64
N GLU A 187 -2.09 -1.21 4.45
CA GLU A 187 -0.69 -1.29 4.91
C GLU A 187 0.28 -1.83 3.84
N ALA A 188 -0.15 -2.80 3.03
CA ALA A 188 0.62 -3.43 1.98
C ALA A 188 0.94 -2.47 0.84
N VAL A 189 -0.12 -1.88 0.31
CA VAL A 189 -0.09 -1.15 -0.96
C VAL A 189 0.09 0.34 -0.71
N ILE A 190 -0.67 0.93 0.21
CA ILE A 190 -0.70 2.41 0.35
C ILE A 190 0.56 2.93 1.04
N PHE A 191 0.95 2.34 2.18
CA PHE A 191 2.21 2.69 2.87
C PHE A 191 3.48 2.40 2.08
N THR A 192 3.38 1.65 0.98
CA THR A 192 4.47 1.42 0.06
C THR A 192 4.37 2.38 -1.13
N VAL A 193 3.35 2.25 -1.97
CA VAL A 193 3.25 2.97 -3.24
C VAL A 193 3.03 4.46 -3.04
N ASP A 194 2.10 4.85 -2.16
CA ASP A 194 1.81 6.28 -1.95
C ASP A 194 2.96 6.96 -1.21
N PHE A 195 3.67 6.26 -0.31
CA PHE A 195 4.91 6.77 0.29
C PHE A 195 5.97 7.11 -0.77
N PHE A 196 6.33 6.14 -1.62
CA PHE A 196 7.32 6.37 -2.68
C PHE A 196 6.83 7.45 -3.66
N ASN A 197 5.60 7.34 -4.14
CA ASN A 197 5.06 8.31 -5.08
C ASN A 197 5.17 9.74 -4.54
N THR A 198 4.71 9.97 -3.32
CA THR A 198 4.71 11.31 -2.72
C THR A 198 6.12 11.81 -2.43
N LEU A 199 7.04 10.94 -2.00
CA LEU A 199 8.44 11.32 -1.79
C LEU A 199 9.11 11.76 -3.10
N TYR A 200 8.88 11.03 -4.19
CA TYR A 200 9.45 11.36 -5.50
C TYR A 200 8.75 12.55 -6.16
N VAL A 201 7.45 12.77 -5.94
CA VAL A 201 6.78 14.03 -6.29
C VAL A 201 7.48 15.20 -5.60
N ALA A 202 7.70 15.12 -4.28
CA ALA A 202 8.38 16.17 -3.52
C ALA A 202 9.81 16.42 -4.04
N THR A 203 10.55 15.36 -4.37
CA THR A 203 11.90 15.42 -4.93
C THR A 203 11.90 16.11 -6.30
N CYS A 204 11.05 15.70 -7.22
CA CYS A 204 10.94 16.31 -8.54
C CYS A 204 10.51 17.78 -8.47
N MET A 205 9.67 18.14 -7.51
CA MET A 205 9.26 19.53 -7.28
C MET A 205 10.40 20.39 -6.73
N GLN A 206 11.25 19.83 -5.85
CA GLN A 206 12.43 20.51 -5.34
C GLN A 206 13.49 20.69 -6.43
N SER A 207 13.74 19.65 -7.24
CA SER A 207 14.79 19.66 -8.26
C SER A 207 14.40 20.40 -9.55
N ALA A 208 13.11 20.71 -9.73
CA ALA A 208 12.61 21.37 -10.93
C ALA A 208 13.11 22.82 -11.03
N SER A 209 13.81 23.14 -12.12
CA SER A 209 14.27 24.50 -12.44
C SER A 209 13.17 25.40 -12.99
N SER A 210 12.05 24.81 -13.44
CA SER A 210 10.93 25.53 -14.06
C SER A 210 9.72 25.59 -13.15
N VAL A 211 9.24 26.81 -12.87
CA VAL A 211 8.00 27.06 -12.14
C VAL A 211 6.81 26.40 -12.84
N VAL A 212 6.82 26.35 -14.17
CA VAL A 212 5.76 25.70 -14.96
C VAL A 212 5.70 24.20 -14.66
N ALA A 213 6.85 23.54 -14.52
CA ALA A 213 6.90 22.11 -14.18
C ALA A 213 6.39 21.84 -12.76
N VAL A 214 6.78 22.66 -11.79
CA VAL A 214 6.28 22.60 -10.42
C VAL A 214 4.75 22.74 -10.39
N ILE A 215 4.21 23.76 -11.07
CA ILE A 215 2.77 23.98 -11.17
C ILE A 215 2.08 22.80 -11.85
N ALA A 216 2.66 22.26 -12.93
CA ALA A 216 2.10 21.11 -13.62
C ALA A 216 2.04 19.85 -12.74
N ILE A 217 3.08 19.59 -11.93
CA ILE A 217 3.08 18.49 -10.95
C ILE A 217 1.97 18.71 -9.91
N MET A 218 1.90 19.90 -9.31
CA MET A 218 0.86 20.24 -8.33
C MET A 218 -0.54 20.07 -8.90
N VAL A 219 -0.81 20.63 -10.09
CA VAL A 219 -2.11 20.54 -10.75
C VAL A 219 -2.47 19.10 -11.07
N THR A 220 -1.53 18.30 -11.58
CA THR A 220 -1.74 16.90 -11.92
C THR A 220 -2.14 16.08 -10.69
N ASP A 221 -1.50 16.34 -9.55
CA ASP A 221 -1.81 15.68 -8.28
C ASP A 221 -3.16 16.14 -7.71
N LEU A 222 -3.41 17.45 -7.64
CA LEU A 222 -4.68 18.00 -7.18
C LEU A 222 -5.87 17.52 -8.03
N LEU A 223 -5.70 17.38 -9.35
CA LEU A 223 -6.71 16.81 -10.22
C LEU A 223 -7.02 15.35 -9.87
N GLN A 224 -6.00 14.54 -9.56
CA GLN A 224 -6.21 13.15 -9.12
C GLN A 224 -6.97 13.10 -7.80
N THR A 225 -6.60 13.95 -6.85
CA THR A 225 -7.27 14.07 -5.55
C THR A 225 -8.73 14.51 -5.73
N CYS A 226 -9.00 15.50 -6.55
CA CYS A 226 -10.36 15.93 -6.90
C CYS A 226 -11.21 14.81 -7.52
N VAL A 227 -10.65 14.06 -8.48
CA VAL A 227 -11.33 12.93 -9.12
C VAL A 227 -11.65 11.83 -8.10
N MET A 228 -10.72 11.53 -7.20
CA MET A 228 -10.91 10.56 -6.11
C MET A 228 -12.03 10.99 -5.16
N LEU A 229 -12.01 12.24 -4.70
CA LEU A 229 -13.03 12.78 -3.79
C LEU A 229 -14.41 12.85 -4.46
N TYR A 230 -14.48 13.28 -5.71
CA TYR A 230 -15.74 13.31 -6.47
C TYR A 230 -16.31 11.90 -6.67
N GLY A 231 -15.45 10.93 -7.00
CA GLY A 231 -15.82 9.53 -7.11
C GLY A 231 -16.39 8.96 -5.81
N LEU A 232 -15.74 9.26 -4.67
CA LEU A 232 -16.20 8.85 -3.35
C LEU A 232 -17.55 9.51 -3.01
N HIS A 233 -17.68 10.82 -3.20
CA HIS A 233 -18.92 11.55 -2.94
C HIS A 233 -20.09 10.97 -3.73
N ARG A 234 -19.89 10.75 -5.04
CA ARG A 234 -20.91 10.19 -5.93
C ARG A 234 -21.35 8.80 -5.48
N ARG A 235 -20.42 7.92 -5.10
CA ARG A 235 -20.77 6.57 -4.60
C ARG A 235 -21.58 6.64 -3.32
N ILE A 236 -21.18 7.47 -2.36
CA ILE A 236 -21.92 7.64 -1.10
C ILE A 236 -23.32 8.20 -1.36
N ALA A 237 -23.44 9.20 -2.24
CA ALA A 237 -24.73 9.79 -2.61
C ALA A 237 -25.69 8.76 -3.24
N MET A 238 -25.17 7.78 -3.98
CA MET A 238 -25.98 6.70 -4.59
C MET A 238 -26.40 5.62 -3.58
N ILE A 239 -25.53 5.25 -2.64
CA ILE A 239 -25.77 4.12 -1.72
C ILE A 239 -26.61 4.53 -0.51
N ARG A 240 -26.38 5.74 0.02
CA ARG A 240 -27.07 6.23 1.22
C ARG A 240 -28.60 6.14 1.16
N PRO A 241 -29.30 6.66 0.13
CA PRO A 241 -30.77 6.59 0.09
C PRO A 241 -31.29 5.15 0.01
N LYS A 242 -30.62 4.28 -0.77
CA LYS A 242 -30.96 2.86 -0.87
C LYS A 242 -30.82 2.13 0.47
N LEU A 243 -29.78 2.44 1.22
CA LEU A 243 -29.57 1.86 2.55
C LEU A 243 -30.60 2.35 3.56
N GLN A 244 -31.03 3.62 3.47
CA GLN A 244 -32.10 4.17 4.29
C GLN A 244 -33.44 3.48 4.02
N GLU A 245 -33.78 3.25 2.75
CA GLU A 245 -35.00 2.55 2.34
C GLU A 245 -35.08 1.11 2.90
N ILE A 246 -33.97 0.37 2.87
CA ILE A 246 -33.95 -1.01 3.40
C ILE A 246 -34.00 -1.05 4.93
N THR A 247 -33.30 -0.11 5.58
CA THR A 247 -33.17 -0.14 7.04
C THR A 247 -34.39 0.46 7.75
N ASN A 248 -35.18 1.31 7.08
CA ASN A 248 -36.29 2.09 7.66
C ASN A 248 -35.83 2.99 8.83
N ILE A 249 -34.56 3.40 8.83
CA ILE A 249 -33.98 4.22 9.89
C ILE A 249 -34.05 5.70 9.50
N PRO A 250 -34.63 6.60 10.33
CA PRO A 250 -34.75 8.01 10.00
C PRO A 250 -33.38 8.72 9.89
N SER A 251 -33.33 9.69 8.97
CA SER A 251 -32.09 10.32 8.46
C SER A 251 -31.36 11.23 9.45
N ASP A 252 -31.95 11.61 10.57
CA ASP A 252 -31.54 12.83 11.28
C ASP A 252 -30.17 12.72 11.99
N ARG A 253 -29.71 11.52 12.33
CA ARG A 253 -28.45 11.33 13.09
C ARG A 253 -27.65 10.05 12.82
N ASN A 254 -28.09 9.19 11.90
CA ASN A 254 -27.56 7.83 11.82
C ASN A 254 -26.40 7.71 10.84
N CYS A 255 -25.23 7.34 11.39
CA CYS A 255 -24.04 6.98 10.63
C CYS A 255 -24.33 5.78 9.70
N VAL A 256 -23.71 5.76 8.51
CA VAL A 256 -23.80 4.62 7.57
C VAL A 256 -23.38 3.32 8.25
N LEU A 257 -22.41 3.37 9.16
CA LEU A 257 -21.99 2.22 9.96
C LEU A 257 -23.12 1.67 10.83
N THR A 258 -23.92 2.56 11.45
CA THR A 258 -25.08 2.16 12.25
C THR A 258 -26.16 1.49 11.40
N MET A 259 -26.41 2.02 10.19
CA MET A 259 -27.38 1.44 9.26
C MET A 259 -26.94 0.05 8.77
N VAL A 260 -25.66 -0.12 8.40
CA VAL A 260 -25.12 -1.44 8.03
C VAL A 260 -25.14 -2.39 9.21
N SER A 261 -24.79 -1.94 10.41
CA SER A 261 -24.86 -2.78 11.62
C SER A 261 -26.27 -3.26 11.91
N ALA A 262 -27.28 -2.39 11.76
CA ALA A 262 -28.68 -2.77 11.90
C ALA A 262 -29.12 -3.77 10.82
N LEU A 263 -28.68 -3.58 9.57
CA LEU A 263 -28.93 -4.52 8.47
C LEU A 263 -28.35 -5.92 8.76
N CYS A 264 -27.15 -5.99 9.34
CA CYS A 264 -26.52 -7.27 9.69
C CYS A 264 -27.16 -7.94 10.93
N LYS A 265 -27.75 -7.16 11.83
CA LYS A 265 -28.42 -7.69 13.04
C LYS A 265 -29.79 -8.30 12.75
N ASP A 266 -30.46 -7.83 11.70
CA ASP A 266 -31.76 -8.31 11.27
C ASP A 266 -31.61 -9.52 10.32
N ALA A 267 -31.99 -10.71 10.78
CA ALA A 267 -31.83 -11.96 10.05
C ALA A 267 -32.58 -11.98 8.71
N ASP A 268 -33.77 -11.38 8.66
CA ASP A 268 -34.62 -11.35 7.47
C ASP A 268 -34.07 -10.37 6.44
N LYS A 269 -33.60 -9.19 6.87
CA LYS A 269 -32.99 -8.23 5.94
C LYS A 269 -31.62 -8.71 5.45
N PHE A 270 -30.85 -9.39 6.31
CA PHE A 270 -29.55 -9.96 5.95
C PHE A 270 -29.68 -11.13 4.97
N SER A 271 -30.66 -12.02 5.15
CA SER A 271 -30.89 -13.17 4.25
C SER A 271 -31.27 -12.75 2.82
N ARG A 272 -31.91 -11.59 2.68
CA ARG A 272 -32.28 -10.97 1.39
C ARG A 272 -31.09 -10.34 0.64
N GLN A 273 -29.90 -10.23 1.25
CA GLN A 273 -28.71 -9.69 0.59
C GLN A 273 -27.95 -10.76 -0.20
N ILE A 274 -27.26 -10.32 -1.26
CA ILE A 274 -26.22 -11.12 -1.89
C ILE A 274 -25.02 -11.18 -0.95
N ARG A 275 -24.63 -12.41 -0.60
CA ARG A 275 -23.62 -12.70 0.42
C ARG A 275 -22.30 -13.21 -0.16
N HIS A 276 -22.29 -13.68 -1.41
CA HIS A 276 -21.10 -14.26 -2.02
C HIS A 276 -19.94 -13.25 -2.06
N GLY A 277 -18.75 -13.69 -1.61
CA GLY A 277 -17.54 -12.86 -1.56
C GLY A 277 -17.37 -12.01 -0.30
N ILE A 278 -18.33 -11.97 0.62
CA ILE A 278 -18.16 -11.25 1.90
C ILE A 278 -17.35 -12.11 2.87
N ARG A 279 -16.21 -11.59 3.32
CA ARG A 279 -15.40 -12.20 4.38
C ARG A 279 -15.89 -11.75 5.75
N ILE A 280 -16.28 -12.70 6.60
CA ILE A 280 -16.82 -12.41 7.95
C ILE A 280 -15.71 -12.17 8.98
N ARG A 281 -14.56 -12.82 8.83
CA ARG A 281 -13.44 -12.71 9.78
C ARG A 281 -12.25 -12.05 9.14
N SER A 282 -11.70 -11.06 9.82
CA SER A 282 -10.45 -10.42 9.43
C SER A 282 -9.30 -11.43 9.39
N CYS A 283 -8.31 -11.18 8.53
CA CYS A 283 -7.04 -11.90 8.57
C CYS A 283 -6.14 -11.48 9.75
N LEU A 284 -6.47 -10.38 10.43
CA LEU A 284 -5.74 -9.88 11.60
C LEU A 284 -6.46 -10.29 12.88
N LEU A 285 -5.66 -10.65 13.90
CA LEU A 285 -6.20 -11.00 15.21
C LEU A 285 -6.64 -9.71 15.92
N HIS A 286 -7.94 -9.55 16.13
CA HIS A 286 -8.48 -8.41 16.86
C HIS A 286 -9.15 -8.85 18.16
N CYS A 287 -8.77 -8.24 19.29
CA CYS A 287 -9.39 -8.45 20.59
C CYS A 287 -10.79 -7.82 20.61
N SER A 288 -11.77 -8.56 20.11
CA SER A 288 -13.17 -8.12 20.12
C SER A 288 -13.85 -8.47 21.45
N ALA A 289 -14.75 -7.60 21.92
CA ALA A 289 -15.62 -7.88 23.06
C ALA A 289 -16.45 -9.17 22.84
N GLU A 290 -16.76 -9.88 23.92
CA GLU A 290 -17.41 -11.20 23.84
C GLU A 290 -18.77 -11.15 23.09
N THR A 291 -19.53 -10.08 23.27
CA THR A 291 -20.79 -9.81 22.55
C THR A 291 -20.62 -9.79 21.03
N ASN A 292 -19.51 -9.21 20.54
CA ASN A 292 -19.22 -9.16 19.11
C ASN A 292 -18.79 -10.53 18.57
N LYS A 293 -18.09 -11.35 19.37
CA LYS A 293 -17.74 -12.72 18.98
C LYS A 293 -19.00 -13.58 18.80
N ILE A 294 -19.96 -13.48 19.71
CA ILE A 294 -21.26 -14.17 19.62
C ILE A 294 -21.99 -13.74 18.34
N HIS A 295 -22.01 -12.44 18.05
CA HIS A 295 -22.66 -11.93 16.84
C HIS A 295 -21.97 -12.39 15.54
N LEU A 296 -20.64 -12.42 15.51
CA LEU A 296 -19.88 -12.98 14.37
C LEU A 296 -20.12 -14.48 14.19
N GLN A 297 -20.32 -15.23 15.27
CA GLN A 297 -20.72 -16.63 15.19
C GLN A 297 -22.14 -16.80 14.63
N PHE A 298 -23.08 -15.94 15.03
CA PHE A 298 -24.43 -15.90 14.46
C PHE A 298 -24.40 -15.63 12.95
N LEU A 299 -23.69 -14.58 12.51
CA LEU A 299 -23.52 -14.26 11.10
C LEU A 299 -22.91 -15.43 10.33
N ARG A 300 -21.90 -16.12 10.89
CA ARG A 300 -21.28 -17.29 10.27
C ARG A 300 -22.26 -18.45 10.08
N LYS A 301 -23.12 -18.73 11.06
CA LYS A 301 -24.13 -19.79 10.97
C LYS A 301 -25.11 -19.51 9.83
N ASN A 302 -25.68 -18.31 9.80
CA ASN A 302 -26.63 -17.89 8.74
C ASN A 302 -26.00 -17.86 7.34
N PHE A 303 -24.69 -17.60 7.27
CA PHE A 303 -23.94 -17.63 6.01
C PHE A 303 -23.70 -19.06 5.52
N ALA A 304 -23.39 -20.00 6.42
CA ALA A 304 -23.20 -21.42 6.09
C ALA A 304 -24.51 -22.10 5.64
N GLU A 305 -25.64 -21.76 6.26
CA GLU A 305 -26.97 -22.25 5.85
C GLU A 305 -27.32 -21.83 4.41
N SER A 306 -26.93 -20.62 3.99
CA SER A 306 -27.13 -20.16 2.61
C SER A 306 -26.35 -20.96 1.57
N HIS A 307 -25.16 -21.46 1.91
CA HIS A 307 -24.36 -22.27 0.98
C HIS A 307 -24.96 -23.67 0.81
N ARG A 308 -25.49 -24.26 1.89
CA ARG A 308 -26.19 -25.56 1.84
C ARG A 308 -27.46 -25.53 1.01
N VAL A 309 -28.24 -24.45 1.09
CA VAL A 309 -29.47 -24.29 0.29
C VAL A 309 -29.15 -24.15 -1.21
N VAL A 310 -28.08 -23.43 -1.57
CA VAL A 310 -27.66 -23.27 -2.99
C VAL A 310 -27.05 -24.55 -3.57
N GLU A 311 -26.36 -25.37 -2.78
CA GLU A 311 -25.89 -26.70 -3.22
C GLU A 311 -27.04 -27.70 -3.40
N SER A 312 -28.09 -27.62 -2.57
CA SER A 312 -29.26 -28.49 -2.69
C SER A 312 -30.09 -28.22 -3.95
N ASP A 313 -30.19 -26.96 -4.41
CA ASP A 313 -30.91 -26.59 -5.63
C ASP A 313 -30.13 -26.92 -6.92
N ASN A 314 -28.81 -27.07 -6.85
CA ASN A 314 -27.96 -27.38 -8.00
C ASN A 314 -27.74 -28.89 -8.22
N ALA A 315 -28.29 -29.76 -7.36
CA ALA A 315 -28.06 -31.21 -7.40
C ALA A 315 -28.83 -31.96 -8.52
N THR A 316 -29.63 -31.29 -9.35
CA THR A 316 -30.39 -31.89 -10.46
C THR A 316 -29.88 -31.55 -11.87
N GLY A 317 -28.60 -31.23 -12.03
CA GLY A 317 -27.98 -31.00 -13.34
C GLY A 317 -26.61 -31.65 -13.49
N LEU A 318 -26.59 -32.92 -13.92
CA LEU A 318 -25.36 -33.60 -14.37
C LEU A 318 -24.83 -32.93 -15.66
N VAL A 319 -23.81 -32.08 -15.56
CA VAL A 319 -22.90 -31.80 -16.68
C VAL A 319 -21.46 -31.64 -16.17
N LEU A 320 -20.66 -32.60 -16.59
CA LEU A 320 -19.20 -32.73 -16.61
C LEU A 320 -18.36 -31.50 -16.23
N ASP A 321 -17.59 -31.69 -15.14
CA ASP A 321 -16.53 -30.82 -14.64
C ASP A 321 -15.47 -30.51 -15.70
N ARG A 322 -15.22 -29.22 -15.92
CA ARG A 322 -13.93 -28.73 -16.43
C ARG A 322 -13.46 -27.60 -15.53
N ALA A 323 -12.55 -27.97 -14.63
CA ALA A 323 -11.84 -27.07 -13.72
C ALA A 323 -11.21 -25.90 -14.49
N GLY A 324 -11.86 -24.74 -14.41
CA GLY A 324 -11.32 -23.46 -14.85
C GLY A 324 -11.15 -22.58 -13.62
N SER A 325 -9.90 -22.38 -13.20
CA SER A 325 -9.49 -21.43 -12.16
C SER A 325 -10.09 -20.05 -12.43
N ARG A 326 -11.21 -19.75 -11.77
CA ARG A 326 -11.81 -18.41 -11.72
C ARG A 326 -11.26 -17.70 -10.49
N THR A 327 -10.16 -16.98 -10.70
CA THR A 327 -9.70 -15.94 -9.79
C THR A 327 -10.81 -14.89 -9.62
N ASN A 328 -11.48 -14.90 -8.46
CA ASN A 328 -12.31 -13.79 -8.03
C ASN A 328 -11.40 -12.59 -7.74
N THR A 329 -11.15 -11.80 -8.78
CA THR A 329 -10.46 -10.52 -8.65
C THR A 329 -11.39 -9.56 -7.91
N CYS A 330 -11.05 -9.25 -6.66
CA CYS A 330 -11.63 -8.13 -5.94
C CYS A 330 -11.56 -6.87 -6.82
N ASN A 331 -12.68 -6.17 -6.98
CA ASN A 331 -12.88 -5.03 -7.91
C ASN A 331 -12.12 -3.76 -7.48
N LEU A 332 -10.86 -3.88 -7.05
CA LEU A 332 -9.97 -2.75 -6.80
C LEU A 332 -9.43 -2.10 -8.09
N ARG A 333 -9.80 -2.64 -9.26
CA ARG A 333 -9.58 -2.02 -10.59
C ARG A 333 -10.17 -0.60 -10.72
N LEU A 334 -11.04 -0.17 -9.81
CA LEU A 334 -11.72 1.12 -9.91
C LEU A 334 -11.03 2.31 -9.22
N LEU A 335 -9.92 2.09 -8.49
CA LEU A 335 -9.09 3.20 -7.98
C LEU A 335 -8.25 3.87 -9.09
N CYS A 336 -8.27 3.32 -10.31
CA CYS A 336 -7.47 3.81 -11.43
C CYS A 336 -8.30 3.73 -12.72
N THR A 337 -8.82 4.87 -13.18
CA THR A 337 -9.50 5.10 -14.47
C THR A 337 -10.71 4.23 -14.81
N ARG A 338 -11.88 4.91 -14.82
CA ARG A 338 -13.05 4.76 -15.69
C ARG A 338 -13.07 3.51 -16.59
N ASN A 339 -13.99 2.59 -16.31
CA ASN A 339 -14.71 1.96 -17.40
C ASN A 339 -16.22 1.99 -17.15
N ARG A 340 -16.91 2.60 -18.11
CA ARG A 340 -18.36 2.70 -18.24
C ARG A 340 -18.83 1.30 -18.61
N ARG A 341 -19.46 0.57 -17.68
CA ARG A 341 -20.29 -0.57 -18.08
C ARG A 341 -21.65 -0.04 -18.51
N ASP A 342 -21.70 0.47 -19.74
CA ASP A 342 -22.88 0.26 -20.57
C ASP A 342 -22.75 -1.19 -21.08
N SER A 343 -23.26 -2.14 -20.30
CA SER A 343 -23.48 -3.50 -20.78
C SER A 343 -24.99 -3.75 -20.76
N ILE A 344 -25.55 -3.49 -21.93
CA ILE A 344 -26.83 -3.92 -22.48
C ILE A 344 -27.21 -5.30 -21.92
N MET A 345 -28.44 -5.38 -21.36
CA MET A 345 -29.10 -6.65 -21.03
C MET A 345 -29.06 -7.59 -22.25
N PRO A 346 -28.78 -8.89 -22.08
CA PRO A 346 -29.09 -9.83 -23.14
C PRO A 346 -30.61 -9.92 -23.26
N ILE A 347 -31.14 -9.39 -24.35
CA ILE A 347 -32.48 -9.73 -24.87
C ILE A 347 -32.42 -11.21 -25.23
N LEU A 348 -33.13 -12.06 -24.50
CA LEU A 348 -33.35 -13.46 -24.86
C LEU A 348 -34.54 -13.53 -25.86
N PRO A 349 -34.53 -14.43 -26.87
CA PRO A 349 -35.35 -14.29 -28.06
C PRO A 349 -36.85 -14.45 -27.82
N SER A 350 -37.59 -13.60 -28.52
CA SER A 350 -39.00 -13.78 -28.84
C SER A 350 -39.22 -15.09 -29.60
N ALA A 351 -40.14 -15.92 -29.10
CA ALA A 351 -40.86 -16.89 -29.91
C ALA A 351 -42.36 -16.72 -29.61
N ARG A 352 -43.10 -16.24 -30.61
CA ARG A 352 -44.57 -16.13 -30.62
C ARG A 352 -45.23 -17.51 -30.75
N GLY A 353 -46.34 -17.71 -30.04
CA GLY A 353 -47.40 -18.69 -30.33
C GLY A 353 -48.54 -18.59 -29.30
N PRO A 354 -49.83 -18.76 -29.65
CA PRO A 354 -50.89 -17.85 -29.19
C PRO A 354 -51.85 -18.39 -28.10
N THR A 355 -52.46 -17.42 -27.38
CA THR A 355 -53.79 -17.40 -26.71
C THR A 355 -54.26 -18.60 -25.88
N SER A 356 -54.46 -18.38 -24.57
CA SER A 356 -55.80 -18.44 -23.95
C SER A 356 -55.82 -17.76 -22.57
N GLU A 357 -56.95 -17.13 -22.27
CA GLU A 357 -57.23 -16.27 -21.12
C GLU A 357 -57.52 -17.01 -19.80
N ASN A 358 -57.37 -16.26 -18.70
CA ASN A 358 -58.01 -16.38 -17.37
C ASN A 358 -57.54 -17.46 -16.39
N THR A 359 -56.86 -17.04 -15.30
CA THR A 359 -57.43 -16.87 -13.94
C THR A 359 -56.33 -16.88 -12.85
N ILE A 360 -56.01 -15.70 -12.32
CA ILE A 360 -55.72 -15.29 -10.93
C ILE A 360 -54.93 -16.21 -9.96
N THR A 361 -53.88 -15.58 -9.39
CA THR A 361 -53.13 -15.85 -8.14
C THR A 361 -52.29 -17.12 -8.02
N HIS A 362 -51.01 -17.00 -8.36
CA HIS A 362 -49.93 -17.45 -7.47
C HIS A 362 -48.77 -16.46 -7.56
N GLN A 363 -48.64 -15.66 -6.50
CA GLN A 363 -47.55 -14.76 -6.22
C GLN A 363 -46.35 -15.61 -5.83
N ASP A 364 -45.56 -16.08 -6.80
CA ASP A 364 -44.31 -16.77 -6.50
C ASP A 364 -43.13 -15.79 -6.55
N SER A 365 -42.72 -15.45 -5.34
CA SER A 365 -41.68 -14.50 -4.97
C SER A 365 -40.29 -15.03 -5.33
N GLN A 366 -39.83 -14.79 -6.55
CA GLN A 366 -38.39 -14.68 -6.79
C GLN A 366 -37.89 -13.40 -6.12
N THR A 367 -37.55 -13.52 -4.83
CA THR A 367 -37.03 -12.44 -4.00
C THR A 367 -35.74 -11.91 -4.62
N LYS A 368 -35.82 -10.77 -5.30
CA LYS A 368 -34.68 -10.10 -5.94
C LYS A 368 -33.63 -9.76 -4.86
N ARG A 369 -32.59 -10.59 -4.73
CA ARG A 369 -31.54 -10.40 -3.72
C ARG A 369 -30.83 -9.06 -3.96
N SER A 370 -30.64 -8.28 -2.90
CA SER A 370 -30.06 -6.93 -2.98
C SER A 370 -28.54 -6.95 -2.84
N THR A 371 -27.83 -6.09 -3.59
CA THR A 371 -26.37 -5.92 -3.56
C THR A 371 -25.90 -4.86 -2.55
N ILE A 372 -26.84 -4.22 -1.84
CA ILE A 372 -26.57 -3.00 -1.06
C ILE A 372 -25.55 -3.23 0.07
N LEU A 373 -25.55 -4.40 0.70
CA LEU A 373 -24.55 -4.73 1.72
C LEU A 373 -23.13 -4.73 1.14
N ILE A 374 -22.90 -5.42 0.03
CA ILE A 374 -21.59 -5.49 -0.63
C ILE A 374 -21.16 -4.09 -1.09
N GLU A 375 -22.04 -3.35 -1.77
CA GLU A 375 -21.76 -1.99 -2.24
C GLU A 375 -21.36 -1.05 -1.08
N THR A 376 -22.01 -1.20 0.09
CA THR A 376 -21.69 -0.38 1.25
C THR A 376 -20.36 -0.77 1.88
N LEU A 377 -20.07 -2.06 2.02
CA LEU A 377 -18.78 -2.55 2.51
C LEU A 377 -17.62 -2.11 1.59
N GLU A 378 -17.81 -2.17 0.28
CA GLU A 378 -16.82 -1.67 -0.69
C GLU A 378 -16.56 -0.16 -0.52
N VAL A 379 -17.59 0.65 -0.24
CA VAL A 379 -17.41 2.08 0.04
C VAL A 379 -16.68 2.32 1.35
N LEU A 380 -16.97 1.56 2.40
CA LEU A 380 -16.28 1.68 3.69
C LEU A 380 -14.79 1.34 3.54
N PHE A 381 -14.47 0.24 2.85
CA PHE A 381 -13.10 -0.16 2.55
C PHE A 381 -12.36 0.85 1.66
N THR A 382 -13.05 1.37 0.63
CA THR A 382 -12.48 2.42 -0.23
C THR A 382 -12.21 3.68 0.57
N THR A 383 -13.09 4.04 1.51
CA THR A 383 -12.91 5.20 2.39
C THR A 383 -11.67 5.02 3.26
N GLU A 384 -11.45 3.83 3.82
CA GLU A 384 -10.24 3.50 4.57
C GLU A 384 -8.98 3.74 3.75
N CYS A 385 -8.94 3.19 2.53
CA CYS A 385 -7.82 3.35 1.62
C CYS A 385 -7.56 4.82 1.28
N ILE A 386 -8.61 5.57 0.94
CA ILE A 386 -8.51 6.98 0.56
C ILE A 386 -7.99 7.84 1.73
N VAL A 387 -8.47 7.58 2.96
CA VAL A 387 -8.03 8.33 4.15
C VAL A 387 -6.56 8.06 4.47
N VAL A 388 -6.11 6.80 4.39
CA VAL A 388 -4.71 6.43 4.62
C VAL A 388 -3.80 7.02 3.53
N ALA A 389 -4.23 6.99 2.26
CA ALA A 389 -3.48 7.58 1.16
C ALA A 389 -3.33 9.10 1.33
N ALA A 390 -4.43 9.79 1.60
CA ALA A 390 -4.43 11.24 1.80
C ALA A 390 -3.61 11.66 3.04
N TYR A 391 -3.58 10.82 4.09
CA TYR A 391 -2.69 11.04 5.23
C TYR A 391 -1.21 11.01 4.82
N LEU A 392 -0.79 10.01 4.03
CA LEU A 392 0.59 9.94 3.55
C LEU A 392 0.92 11.07 2.57
N GLU A 393 0.01 11.41 1.67
CA GLU A 393 0.15 12.51 0.72
C GLU A 393 0.35 13.86 1.43
N ALA A 394 -0.28 14.06 2.60
CA ALA A 394 -0.06 15.25 3.42
C ALA A 394 1.19 15.16 4.31
N PHE A 395 1.46 14.00 4.91
CA PHE A 395 2.54 13.82 5.90
C PHE A 395 3.93 13.79 5.26
N VAL A 396 4.11 13.05 4.16
CA VAL A 396 5.42 12.81 3.54
C VAL A 396 6.10 14.09 3.02
N PRO A 397 5.42 15.03 2.32
CA PRO A 397 6.06 16.27 1.86
C PRO A 397 6.49 17.17 3.01
N LEU A 398 5.67 17.25 4.08
CA LEU A 398 6.03 18.02 5.27
C LEU A 398 7.21 17.40 6.00
N PHE A 399 7.24 16.07 6.11
CA PHE A 399 8.39 15.35 6.65
C PHE A 399 9.66 15.60 5.82
N TYR A 400 9.55 15.57 4.49
CA TYR A 400 10.66 15.86 3.58
C TYR A 400 11.19 17.29 3.75
N CYS A 401 10.32 18.30 3.87
CA CYS A 401 10.75 19.67 4.16
C CYS A 401 11.54 19.76 5.48
N ASN A 402 11.04 19.13 6.55
CA ASN A 402 11.73 19.11 7.84
C ASN A 402 13.09 18.38 7.75
N TYR A 403 13.14 17.29 6.99
CA TYR A 403 14.38 16.57 6.71
C TYR A 403 15.40 17.46 6.00
N MET A 404 14.99 18.22 4.99
CA MET A 404 15.87 19.15 4.28
C MET A 404 16.45 20.21 5.23
N PHE A 405 15.62 20.81 6.10
CA PHE A 405 16.12 21.76 7.11
C PHE A 405 17.12 21.13 8.08
N LEU A 406 16.87 19.88 8.51
CA LEU A 406 17.80 19.14 9.38
C LEU A 406 19.12 18.86 8.65
N MET A 407 19.04 18.42 7.40
CA MET A 407 20.19 17.98 6.59
C MET A 407 21.23 19.07 6.40
N VAL A 408 20.83 20.32 6.15
CA VAL A 408 21.78 21.41 5.91
C VAL A 408 22.75 21.61 7.08
N HIS A 409 22.35 21.26 8.32
CA HIS A 409 23.18 21.40 9.51
C HIS A 409 24.15 20.23 9.73
N LEU A 410 24.07 19.17 8.92
CA LEU A 410 24.85 17.95 9.09
C LEU A 410 26.06 17.93 8.16
N PRO A 411 27.25 17.47 8.64
CA PRO A 411 28.45 17.38 7.80
C PRO A 411 28.27 16.38 6.64
N SER A 412 27.39 15.39 6.81
CA SER A 412 27.07 14.38 5.79
C SER A 412 26.27 14.94 4.61
N ALA A 413 25.80 16.20 4.66
CA ALA A 413 25.00 16.81 3.60
C ALA A 413 25.71 16.81 2.24
N GLN A 414 27.04 17.01 2.23
CA GLN A 414 27.83 17.07 0.99
C GLN A 414 27.81 15.77 0.17
N TYR A 415 27.50 14.63 0.80
CA TYR A 415 27.42 13.32 0.16
C TYR A 415 26.01 12.97 -0.32
N HIS A 416 25.03 13.85 -0.11
CA HIS A 416 23.66 13.66 -0.55
C HIS A 416 23.40 14.40 -1.87
N THR A 417 22.93 13.68 -2.88
CA THR A 417 22.67 14.22 -4.23
C THR A 417 21.57 15.30 -4.25
N GLU A 418 20.64 15.25 -3.29
CA GLU A 418 19.55 16.23 -3.10
C GLU A 418 20.02 17.56 -2.48
N MET A 419 21.16 17.51 -1.79
CA MET A 419 21.75 18.68 -1.14
C MET A 419 22.69 19.43 -2.08
N ALA A 420 22.88 18.94 -3.30
CA ALA A 420 23.71 19.60 -4.30
C ALA A 420 23.20 21.02 -4.57
N GLY A 421 23.98 22.03 -4.19
CA GLY A 421 23.62 23.44 -4.32
C GLY A 421 22.66 23.96 -3.24
N VAL A 422 22.32 23.17 -2.22
CA VAL A 422 21.48 23.60 -1.08
C VAL A 422 22.34 24.05 0.10
N THR A 423 22.12 25.27 0.57
CA THR A 423 22.86 25.91 1.67
C THR A 423 21.91 26.44 2.74
N HIS A 424 22.45 26.90 3.89
CA HIS A 424 21.65 27.50 4.96
C HIS A 424 20.81 28.69 4.49
N ASP A 425 21.32 29.46 3.52
CA ASP A 425 20.66 30.67 3.04
C ASP A 425 19.54 30.37 2.03
N ASN A 426 19.68 29.29 1.25
CA ASN A 426 18.75 28.99 0.15
C ASN A 426 17.79 27.82 0.45
N VAL A 427 18.00 27.04 1.52
CA VAL A 427 17.14 25.88 1.81
C VAL A 427 15.67 26.25 1.87
N GLY A 428 15.35 27.41 2.45
CA GLY A 428 13.98 27.91 2.55
C GLY A 428 13.32 28.18 1.19
N SER A 429 14.06 28.73 0.22
CA SER A 429 13.53 28.96 -1.13
C SER A 429 13.43 27.65 -1.92
N THR A 430 14.39 26.75 -1.76
CA THR A 430 14.43 25.43 -2.41
C THR A 430 13.26 24.54 -2.00
N VAL A 431 12.90 24.49 -0.71
CA VAL A 431 11.79 23.65 -0.23
C VAL A 431 10.42 24.32 -0.31
N ARG A 432 10.38 25.63 -0.63
CA ARG A 432 9.13 26.41 -0.66
C ARG A 432 8.03 25.78 -1.52
N PRO A 433 8.31 25.29 -2.75
CA PRO A 433 7.28 24.64 -3.57
C PRO A 433 6.71 23.38 -2.92
N VAL A 434 7.58 22.57 -2.32
CA VAL A 434 7.19 21.33 -1.62
C VAL A 434 6.37 21.64 -0.37
N TRP A 435 6.70 22.71 0.35
CA TRP A 435 5.95 23.15 1.52
C TRP A 435 4.54 23.64 1.15
N ILE A 436 4.41 24.46 0.09
CA ILE A 436 3.10 24.90 -0.43
C ILE A 436 2.27 23.68 -0.85
N PHE A 437 2.89 22.72 -1.54
CA PHE A 437 2.25 21.46 -1.91
C PHE A 437 1.76 20.68 -0.69
N GLY A 438 2.61 20.51 0.33
CA GLY A 438 2.23 19.86 1.59
C GLY A 438 1.03 20.53 2.26
N LEU A 439 0.96 21.88 2.27
CA LEU A 439 -0.20 22.60 2.78
C LEU A 439 -1.47 22.33 1.97
N LEU A 440 -1.38 22.32 0.63
CA LEU A 440 -2.52 22.00 -0.24
C LEU A 440 -3.03 20.57 0.00
N GLN A 441 -2.13 19.63 0.29
CA GLN A 441 -2.50 18.26 0.68
C GLN A 441 -3.19 18.22 2.05
N VAL A 442 -2.71 18.98 3.04
CA VAL A 442 -3.38 19.10 4.35
C VAL A 442 -4.80 19.66 4.18
N VAL A 443 -4.97 20.70 3.37
CA VAL A 443 -6.31 21.26 3.08
C VAL A 443 -7.21 20.22 2.39
N SER A 444 -6.68 19.48 1.42
CA SER A 444 -7.39 18.40 0.74
C SER A 444 -7.79 17.26 1.68
N PHE A 445 -6.91 16.89 2.62
CA PHE A 445 -7.18 15.91 3.66
C PHE A 445 -8.28 16.38 4.62
N VAL A 446 -8.24 17.65 5.07
CA VAL A 446 -9.30 18.23 5.90
C VAL A 446 -10.64 18.21 5.16
N PHE A 447 -10.66 18.58 3.88
CA PHE A 447 -11.88 18.52 3.07
C PHE A 447 -12.42 17.09 2.92
N LEU A 448 -11.56 16.10 2.73
CA LEU A 448 -11.93 14.69 2.73
C LEU A 448 -12.56 14.25 4.06
N VAL A 449 -11.97 14.62 5.20
CA VAL A 449 -12.50 14.31 6.54
C VAL A 449 -13.88 14.94 6.74
N LEU A 450 -14.07 16.19 6.32
CA LEU A 450 -15.37 16.87 6.39
C LEU A 450 -16.41 16.20 5.48
N LEU A 451 -16.01 15.78 4.28
CA LEU A 451 -16.87 15.06 3.32
C LEU A 451 -17.34 13.73 3.90
N ILE A 452 -16.44 12.96 4.51
CA ILE A 452 -16.77 11.69 5.17
C ILE A 452 -17.70 11.92 6.36
N LYS A 453 -17.40 12.91 7.22
CA LYS A 453 -18.25 13.24 8.37
C LYS A 453 -19.66 13.66 7.92
N ARG A 454 -19.76 14.49 6.88
CA ARG A 454 -21.05 14.98 6.37
C ARG A 454 -21.88 13.89 5.69
N ASN A 455 -21.25 13.04 4.87
CA ASN A 455 -21.99 12.11 4.02
C ASN A 455 -22.15 10.71 4.64
N LEU A 456 -21.18 10.24 5.42
CA LEU A 456 -21.19 8.91 6.08
C LEU A 456 -21.51 9.00 7.58
N GLY A 457 -21.40 10.18 8.21
CA GLY A 457 -21.53 10.33 9.66
C GLY A 457 -20.39 9.69 10.46
N MET A 458 -19.30 9.29 9.79
CA MET A 458 -18.15 8.61 10.41
C MET A 458 -17.06 9.61 10.81
N GLN A 459 -16.34 9.28 11.88
CA GLN A 459 -15.14 10.00 12.28
C GLN A 459 -13.92 9.42 11.53
N ALA A 460 -13.57 10.02 10.39
CA ALA A 460 -12.44 9.54 9.56
C ALA A 460 -11.09 9.51 10.31
N LEU A 461 -10.86 10.45 11.23
CA LEU A 461 -9.64 10.47 12.06
C LEU A 461 -9.57 9.29 13.03
N TYR A 462 -10.72 8.86 13.56
CA TYR A 462 -10.78 7.67 14.41
C TYR A 462 -10.48 6.41 13.60
N GLN A 463 -11.01 6.32 12.38
CA GLN A 463 -10.69 5.22 11.46
C GLN A 463 -9.21 5.20 11.09
N LEU A 464 -8.61 6.36 10.81
CA LEU A 464 -7.18 6.46 10.56
C LEU A 464 -6.36 6.01 11.78
N GLY A 465 -6.71 6.50 12.97
CA GLY A 465 -6.08 6.09 14.23
C GLY A 465 -6.18 4.58 14.45
N PHE A 466 -7.36 4.00 14.20
CA PHE A 466 -7.58 2.56 14.29
C PHE A 466 -6.67 1.75 13.36
N VAL A 467 -6.49 2.17 12.11
CA VAL A 467 -5.57 1.51 11.16
C VAL A 467 -4.13 1.61 11.65
N LEU A 468 -3.71 2.82 12.06
CA LEU A 468 -2.36 3.09 12.55
C LEU A 468 -2.03 2.31 13.84
N GLU A 469 -3.01 2.11 14.72
CA GLU A 469 -2.86 1.38 15.97
C GLU A 469 -2.90 -0.14 15.75
N THR A 470 -3.90 -0.64 15.03
CA THR A 470 -4.11 -2.08 14.80
C THR A 470 -2.93 -2.69 14.04
N GLN A 471 -2.36 -1.94 13.09
CA GLN A 471 -1.26 -2.40 12.25
C GLN A 471 0.06 -1.69 12.60
N MET A 472 0.19 -1.15 13.83
CA MET A 472 1.31 -0.28 14.23
C MET A 472 2.69 -0.88 13.93
N ALA A 473 2.92 -2.16 14.29
CA ALA A 473 4.21 -2.81 14.10
C ALA A 473 4.61 -2.89 12.62
N LEU A 474 3.65 -3.20 11.74
CA LEU A 474 3.87 -3.33 10.30
C LEU A 474 4.04 -1.96 9.63
N VAL A 475 3.15 -1.00 9.96
CA VAL A 475 3.19 0.38 9.48
C VAL A 475 4.51 1.06 9.87
N GLN A 476 4.89 1.00 11.15
CA GLN A 476 6.14 1.60 11.62
C GLN A 476 7.36 0.91 10.99
N GLY A 477 7.36 -0.42 10.91
CA GLY A 477 8.43 -1.17 10.25
C GLY A 477 8.62 -0.77 8.80
N LYS A 478 7.52 -0.60 8.04
CA LYS A 478 7.56 -0.13 6.65
C LYS A 478 8.01 1.31 6.52
N LEU A 479 7.43 2.24 7.28
CA LEU A 479 7.82 3.64 7.19
C LEU A 479 9.31 3.83 7.52
N ILE A 480 9.80 3.15 8.56
CA ILE A 480 11.23 3.17 8.90
C ILE A 480 12.06 2.54 7.78
N MET A 481 11.68 1.36 7.29
CA MET A 481 12.38 0.69 6.18
C MET A 481 12.44 1.59 4.94
N TRP A 482 11.32 2.18 4.53
CA TRP A 482 11.26 3.01 3.34
C TRP A 482 12.02 4.31 3.48
N MET A 483 11.99 4.95 4.65
CA MET A 483 12.85 6.11 4.92
C MET A 483 14.33 5.75 4.80
N VAL A 484 14.78 4.70 5.49
CA VAL A 484 16.20 4.31 5.46
C VAL A 484 16.65 3.90 4.05
N VAL A 485 15.85 3.11 3.34
CA VAL A 485 16.12 2.70 1.95
C VAL A 485 16.16 3.91 1.01
N THR A 486 15.20 4.83 1.11
CA THR A 486 15.14 5.99 0.21
C THR A 486 16.25 7.00 0.46
N PHE A 487 16.75 7.12 1.69
CA PHE A 487 17.96 7.91 1.96
C PHE A 487 19.22 7.26 1.42
N CYS A 488 19.34 5.93 1.48
CA CYS A 488 20.48 5.24 0.88
C CYS A 488 20.59 5.54 -0.62
N PHE A 489 19.47 5.65 -1.34
CA PHE A 489 19.49 6.02 -2.76
C PHE A 489 19.99 7.43 -3.06
N ARG A 490 19.98 8.31 -2.07
CA ARG A 490 20.39 9.72 -2.20
C ARG A 490 21.84 9.95 -1.80
N VAL A 491 22.52 8.93 -1.26
CA VAL A 491 23.91 9.03 -0.80
C VAL A 491 24.85 8.44 -1.85
N VAL A 492 25.90 9.19 -2.21
CA VAL A 492 26.86 8.80 -3.26
C VAL A 492 27.55 7.45 -2.98
N HIS A 493 27.76 7.09 -1.70
CA HIS A 493 28.35 5.80 -1.30
C HIS A 493 27.55 4.56 -1.70
N PHE A 494 26.27 4.70 -2.05
CA PHE A 494 25.47 3.59 -2.55
C PHE A 494 25.53 3.45 -4.08
N GLY A 495 26.30 4.30 -4.76
CA GLY A 495 26.60 4.16 -6.18
C GLY A 495 25.39 4.29 -7.11
N MET A 496 24.40 5.07 -6.71
CA MET A 496 23.20 5.32 -7.51
C MET A 496 23.46 6.43 -8.54
N ASP A 497 24.13 6.06 -9.64
CA ASP A 497 24.36 6.95 -10.77
C ASP A 497 23.86 6.30 -12.07
N PHE A 498 22.75 6.82 -12.59
CA PHE A 498 22.14 6.37 -13.84
C PHE A 498 22.82 6.92 -15.10
N THR A 499 23.81 7.81 -14.96
CA THR A 499 24.67 8.23 -16.09
C THR A 499 25.74 7.20 -16.41
N TYR A 500 25.95 6.20 -15.52
CA TYR A 500 26.99 5.17 -15.62
C TYR A 500 28.42 5.74 -15.71
N LYS A 501 28.63 7.01 -15.34
CA LYS A 501 29.96 7.64 -15.37
C LYS A 501 30.77 7.32 -14.12
N PHE A 502 30.12 7.14 -12.97
CA PHE A 502 30.73 6.72 -11.71
C PHE A 502 32.05 7.46 -11.43
N ASP A 503 31.99 8.77 -11.20
CA ASP A 503 33.15 9.68 -11.10
C ASP A 503 34.21 9.29 -10.03
N TRP A 504 33.85 8.39 -9.12
CA TRP A 504 34.73 7.83 -8.08
C TRP A 504 35.52 6.58 -8.52
N ILE A 505 35.17 5.96 -9.66
CA ILE A 505 35.91 4.86 -10.27
C ILE A 505 37.01 5.48 -11.13
N LYS A 506 38.21 5.65 -10.56
CA LYS A 506 39.42 6.06 -11.28
C LYS A 506 40.41 4.92 -11.39
#